data_AF-A0A1M7IMT8-F1
#
_entry.id   AF-A0A1M7IMT8-F1
#
_cell.length_a   1.000
_cell.length_b   1.000
_cell.length_c   1.000
_cell.angle_alpha   90.00
_cell.angle_beta   90.00
_cell.angle_gamma   90.00
#
_symmetry.space_group_name_H-M   'P 1'
#
loop_
_entity.id
_entity.type
_entity.pdbx_description
1 polymer ?
#
loop_
_entity_poly.entity_id
_entity_poly.type
_entity_poly.pdbx_seq_one_letter_code
_entity_poly.pdbx_strand_id
1 'polypeptide(L)'
;MLNFYTYGEYFRENTNFVPFRTIIEFVRYFRADDAVYGELSFDNLWGNLAVFMPAGIFFPALWKKQRSFGVFALTITAVIIGAEIVQFLTMRGSCDIDDFILNISGAFIGFAFTKLNIVKKLIFTDISF
;
A
#
# COMPACT_ATOMS: atom_id res chain seq x y z
N MET A 1 -23.56 -12.99 -23.00
CA MET A 1 -24.24 -12.60 -21.75
C MET A 1 -23.20 -11.97 -20.85
N LEU A 2 -23.40 -10.76 -20.36
CA LEU A 2 -22.55 -10.17 -19.33
C LEU A 2 -22.86 -10.91 -18.03
N ASN A 3 -21.95 -11.79 -17.59
CA ASN A 3 -22.02 -12.39 -16.26
C ASN A 3 -21.69 -11.29 -15.25
N PHE A 4 -22.71 -10.61 -14.75
CA PHE A 4 -22.54 -9.76 -13.59
C PHE A 4 -22.32 -10.68 -12.39
N TYR A 5 -21.09 -10.70 -11.86
CA TYR A 5 -20.81 -11.35 -10.58
C TYR A 5 -21.78 -10.81 -9.54
N THR A 6 -22.48 -11.70 -8.84
CA THR A 6 -23.16 -11.31 -7.61
C THR A 6 -22.11 -10.87 -6.59
N TYR A 7 -22.46 -9.94 -5.70
CA TYR A 7 -21.52 -9.46 -4.67
C TYR A 7 -20.94 -10.63 -3.82
N GLY A 8 -21.74 -11.68 -3.60
CA GLY A 8 -21.30 -12.89 -2.88
C GLY A 8 -20.33 -13.79 -3.66
N GLU A 9 -20.37 -13.78 -4.99
CA GLU A 9 -19.36 -14.44 -5.83
C GLU A 9 -18.09 -13.60 -5.90
N TYR A 10 -18.22 -12.28 -6.07
CA TYR A 10 -17.09 -11.36 -6.01
C TYR A 10 -16.32 -11.48 -4.69
N PHE A 11 -17.03 -11.51 -3.57
CA PHE A 11 -16.44 -11.69 -2.23
C PHE A 11 -15.64 -12.98 -2.15
N ARG A 12 -16.16 -14.10 -2.67
CA ARG A 12 -15.50 -15.40 -2.57
C ARG A 12 -14.23 -15.48 -3.41
N GLU A 13 -14.25 -14.90 -4.61
CA GLU A 13 -13.13 -14.98 -5.55
C GLU A 13 -12.05 -13.92 -5.26
N ASN A 14 -12.39 -12.83 -4.57
CA ASN A 14 -11.49 -11.67 -4.38
C ASN A 14 -11.16 -11.39 -2.91
N THR A 15 -11.13 -12.43 -2.07
CA THR A 15 -10.67 -12.31 -0.67
C THR A 15 -9.47 -13.23 -0.41
N ASN A 16 -8.39 -12.65 0.09
CA ASN A 16 -7.26 -13.39 0.62
C ASN A 16 -6.87 -12.83 2.00
N PHE A 17 -7.01 -13.66 3.02
CA PHE A 17 -6.62 -13.32 4.39
C PHE A 17 -5.38 -14.08 4.86
N VAL A 18 -4.72 -14.84 3.96
CA VAL A 18 -3.50 -15.58 4.28
C VAL A 18 -2.30 -14.68 3.94
N PRO A 19 -1.55 -14.20 4.95
CA PRO A 19 -0.42 -13.31 4.71
C PRO A 19 0.67 -13.98 3.88
N PHE A 20 1.28 -13.18 3.02
CA PHE A 20 2.35 -13.48 2.07
C PHE A 20 1.99 -14.47 0.96
N ARG A 21 0.74 -14.93 0.88
CA ARG A 21 0.34 -15.90 -0.14
C ARG A 21 0.51 -15.32 -1.54
N THR A 22 -0.09 -14.17 -1.79
CA THR A 22 -0.10 -13.51 -3.10
C THR A 22 1.31 -13.02 -3.45
N ILE A 23 2.04 -12.47 -2.48
CA ILE A 23 3.45 -12.07 -2.66
C ILE A 23 4.31 -13.26 -3.10
N ILE A 24 4.16 -14.43 -2.46
CA ILE A 24 4.93 -15.63 -2.80
C ILE A 24 4.54 -16.14 -4.19
N GLU A 25 3.26 -16.13 -4.55
CA GLU A 25 2.79 -16.49 -5.90
C GLU A 25 3.39 -15.58 -6.96
N PHE A 26 3.36 -14.26 -6.75
CA PHE A 26 3.98 -13.27 -7.62
C PHE A 26 5.49 -13.46 -7.80
N VAL A 27 6.22 -13.71 -6.70
CA VAL A 27 7.66 -14.02 -6.77
C VAL A 27 7.94 -15.30 -7.55
N ARG A 28 7.05 -16.30 -7.48
CA ARG A 28 7.18 -17.55 -8.26
C ARG A 28 6.98 -17.32 -9.75
N TYR A 29 5.95 -16.56 -10.15
CA TYR A 29 5.74 -16.22 -11.55
C TYR A 29 6.93 -15.46 -12.13
N PHE A 30 7.46 -14.50 -11.38
CA PHE A 30 8.66 -13.76 -11.79
C PHE A 30 9.89 -14.66 -11.96
N ARG A 31 10.11 -15.62 -11.04
CA ARG A 31 11.23 -16.57 -11.12
C ARG A 31 11.10 -17.62 -12.21
N ALA A 32 9.89 -17.88 -12.67
CA ALA A 32 9.63 -18.85 -13.74
C ALA A 32 9.84 -18.24 -15.14
N ASP A 33 10.26 -16.97 -15.24
CA ASP A 33 10.34 -16.20 -16.48
C ASP A 33 9.01 -16.22 -17.27
N ASP A 34 7.88 -16.30 -16.55
CA ASP A 34 6.57 -16.17 -17.17
C ASP A 34 6.36 -14.71 -17.55
N ALA A 35 6.52 -14.40 -18.84
CA ALA A 35 6.45 -13.02 -19.32
C ALA A 35 5.10 -12.35 -19.02
N VAL A 36 4.00 -13.09 -19.08
CA VAL A 36 2.65 -12.52 -18.93
C VAL A 36 2.30 -12.34 -17.46
N TYR A 37 2.43 -13.41 -16.67
CA TYR A 37 2.08 -13.35 -15.25
C TYR A 37 3.15 -12.65 -14.43
N GLY A 38 4.41 -12.67 -14.87
CA GLY A 38 5.53 -11.98 -14.21
C GLY A 38 5.42 -10.45 -14.28
N GLU A 39 5.07 -9.88 -15.44
CA GLU A 39 4.84 -8.43 -15.58
C GLU A 39 3.64 -7.97 -14.72
N LEU A 40 2.52 -8.69 -14.80
CA LEU A 40 1.33 -8.39 -13.99
C LEU A 40 1.61 -8.48 -12.49
N SER A 41 2.40 -9.47 -12.08
CA SER A 41 2.83 -9.65 -10.69
C SER A 41 3.71 -8.50 -10.22
N PHE A 42 4.66 -8.07 -11.05
CA PHE A 42 5.54 -6.94 -10.75
C PHE A 42 4.74 -5.65 -10.58
N ASP A 43 3.82 -5.37 -11.48
CA ASP A 43 2.99 -4.16 -11.44
C ASP A 43 2.09 -4.12 -10.19
N ASN A 44 1.53 -5.26 -9.76
CA ASN A 44 0.76 -5.32 -8.52
C ASN A 44 1.63 -5.09 -7.28
N LEU A 45 2.77 -5.78 -7.18
CA LEU A 45 3.69 -5.62 -6.05
C LEU A 45 4.21 -4.18 -5.95
N TRP A 46 4.67 -3.64 -7.07
CA TRP A 46 5.24 -2.30 -7.12
C TRP A 46 4.16 -1.23 -6.96
N GLY A 47 3.01 -1.41 -7.59
CA GLY A 47 1.86 -0.52 -7.49
C GLY A 47 1.41 -0.33 -6.04
N ASN A 48 1.16 -1.43 -5.31
CA ASN A 48 0.76 -1.37 -3.91
C ASN A 48 1.87 -0.80 -3.02
N LEU A 49 3.14 -1.16 -3.26
CA LEU A 49 4.24 -0.56 -2.50
C LEU A 49 4.37 0.96 -2.76
N ALA A 50 4.12 1.42 -3.98
CA ALA A 50 4.33 2.82 -4.35
C ALA A 50 3.17 3.73 -3.94
N VAL A 51 1.93 3.24 -3.93
CA VAL A 51 0.72 4.10 -3.88
C VAL A 51 0.63 4.94 -2.59
N PHE A 52 1.03 4.39 -1.44
CA PHE A 52 1.02 5.11 -0.15
C PHE A 52 2.38 5.68 0.27
N MET A 53 3.44 5.47 -0.52
CA MET A 53 4.75 6.03 -0.24
C MET A 53 4.74 7.58 -0.16
N PRO A 54 4.04 8.32 -1.05
CA PRO A 54 3.92 9.77 -0.93
C PRO A 54 3.24 10.21 0.38
N ALA A 55 2.26 9.47 0.88
CA ALA A 55 1.60 9.78 2.16
C ALA A 55 2.58 9.67 3.34
N GLY A 56 3.53 8.73 3.27
CA GLY A 56 4.65 8.62 4.22
C GLY A 56 5.53 9.86 4.31
N ILE A 57 5.64 10.60 3.21
CA ILE A 57 6.38 11.86 3.14
C ILE A 57 5.49 13.05 3.55
N PHE A 58 4.28 13.13 2.98
CA PHE A 58 3.42 14.28 3.15
C PHE A 58 2.78 14.39 4.54
N PHE A 59 2.48 13.28 5.20
CA PHE A 59 1.87 13.33 6.54
C PHE A 59 2.78 14.04 7.56
N PRO A 60 4.05 13.62 7.76
CA PRO A 60 4.96 14.33 8.66
C PRO A 60 5.31 15.75 8.17
N ALA A 61 5.25 16.01 6.86
CA ALA A 61 5.42 17.34 6.26
C ALA A 61 4.32 18.31 6.70
N LEU A 62 3.07 17.91 6.54
CA LEU A 62 1.88 18.73 6.75
C LEU A 62 1.53 18.86 8.23
N TRP A 63 1.77 17.83 9.05
CA TRP A 63 1.36 17.81 10.45
C TRP A 63 2.52 17.44 11.38
N LYS A 64 2.87 18.36 12.30
CA LYS A 64 3.94 18.15 13.29
C LYS A 64 3.76 16.87 14.12
N LYS A 65 2.51 16.52 14.50
CA LYS A 65 2.19 15.30 15.26
C LYS A 65 2.56 14.02 14.49
N GLN A 66 2.43 14.04 13.16
CA GLN A 66 2.74 12.90 12.29
C GLN A 66 4.25 12.68 12.13
N ARG A 67 5.13 13.50 12.72
CA ARG A 67 6.58 13.26 12.73
C ARG A 67 6.99 12.17 13.71
N SER A 68 6.14 11.88 14.70
CA SER A 68 6.27 10.73 15.60
C SER A 68 5.85 9.46 14.87
N PHE A 69 6.72 8.45 14.87
CA PHE A 69 6.45 7.19 14.17
C PHE A 69 5.18 6.51 14.68
N GLY A 70 4.91 6.50 15.99
CA GLY A 70 3.72 5.85 16.54
C GLY A 70 2.41 6.52 16.09
N VAL A 71 2.38 7.86 16.08
CA VAL A 71 1.21 8.63 15.60
C VAL A 71 1.02 8.43 14.10
N PHE A 72 2.11 8.46 13.33
CA PHE A 72 2.10 8.17 11.91
C PHE A 72 1.60 6.77 11.61
N ALA A 73 2.17 5.75 12.24
CA ALA A 73 1.81 4.35 12.04
C ALA A 73 0.32 4.10 12.32
N LEU A 74 -0.21 4.65 13.41
CA LEU A 74 -1.64 4.54 13.71
C LEU A 74 -2.50 5.22 12.63
N THR A 75 -2.15 6.45 12.25
CA THR A 75 -2.91 7.24 11.27
C THR A 75 -2.90 6.56 9.91
N ILE A 76 -1.73 6.17 9.42
CA ILE A 76 -1.58 5.59 8.09
C ILE A 76 -2.22 4.21 7.99
N THR A 77 -2.13 3.40 9.06
CA THR A 77 -2.83 2.11 9.14
C THR A 77 -4.34 2.30 8.98
N ALA A 78 -4.93 3.25 9.71
CA ALA A 78 -6.36 3.52 9.61
C ALA A 78 -6.77 4.03 8.21
N VAL A 79 -5.94 4.87 7.59
CA VAL A 79 -6.16 5.36 6.22
C VAL A 79 -6.12 4.23 5.21
N ILE A 80 -5.12 3.34 5.27
CA ILE A 80 -4.98 2.22 4.34
C ILE A 80 -6.14 1.23 4.53
N ILE A 81 -6.48 0.84 5.76
CA ILE A 81 -7.65 -0.03 6.02
C ILE A 81 -8.93 0.59 5.45
N GLY A 82 -9.12 1.90 5.63
CA GLY A 82 -10.27 2.61 5.05
C GLY A 82 -10.28 2.55 3.52
N ALA A 83 -9.13 2.74 2.88
CA ALA A 83 -9.00 2.64 1.43
C ALA A 83 -9.32 1.23 0.91
N GLU A 84 -8.76 0.20 1.52
CA GLU A 84 -9.00 -1.22 1.17
C GLU A 84 -10.49 -1.57 1.28
N ILE A 85 -11.15 -1.13 2.37
CA ILE A 85 -12.60 -1.35 2.54
C ILE A 85 -13.38 -0.65 1.42
N VAL A 86 -13.05 0.59 1.07
CA VAL A 86 -13.73 1.33 -0.01
C VAL A 86 -13.50 0.64 -1.36
N GLN A 87 -12.27 0.20 -1.66
CA GLN A 87 -11.95 -0.51 -2.89
C GLN A 87 -12.72 -1.83 -3.00
N PHE A 88 -12.84 -2.56 -1.89
CA PHE A 88 -13.60 -3.80 -1.83
C PHE A 88 -15.11 -3.57 -2.03
N LEU A 89 -15.70 -2.62 -1.29
CA LEU A 89 -17.13 -2.28 -1.39
C LEU A 89 -17.51 -1.77 -2.79
N THR A 90 -16.59 -1.09 -3.47
CA THR A 90 -16.81 -0.57 -4.82
C THR A 90 -16.50 -1.57 -5.92
N MET A 91 -16.17 -2.83 -5.56
CA MET A 91 -15.80 -3.91 -6.49
C MET A 91 -14.65 -3.52 -7.43
N ARG A 92 -13.71 -2.69 -6.93
CA ARG A 92 -12.54 -2.22 -7.68
C ARG A 92 -11.24 -2.91 -7.28
N GLY A 93 -11.24 -3.64 -6.16
CA GLY A 93 -10.06 -4.31 -5.65
C GLY A 93 -10.39 -5.57 -4.86
N SER A 94 -9.40 -6.44 -4.74
CA SER A 94 -9.42 -7.59 -3.84
C SER A 94 -9.25 -7.15 -2.39
N CYS A 95 -9.94 -7.81 -1.48
CA CYS A 95 -9.58 -7.72 -0.06
C CYS A 95 -8.42 -8.70 0.17
N ASP A 96 -7.22 -8.27 -0.20
CA ASP A 96 -5.99 -9.03 -0.03
C ASP A 96 -5.16 -8.43 1.11
N ILE A 97 -4.86 -9.25 2.12
CA ILE A 97 -4.00 -8.84 3.24
C ILE A 97 -2.59 -8.46 2.77
N ASP A 98 -2.14 -9.00 1.64
CA ASP A 98 -0.83 -8.68 1.08
C ASP A 98 -0.78 -7.27 0.51
N ASP A 99 -1.89 -6.78 -0.07
CA ASP A 99 -2.01 -5.41 -0.58
C ASP A 99 -1.90 -4.42 0.58
N PHE A 100 -2.59 -4.68 1.69
CA PHE A 100 -2.43 -3.91 2.93
C PHE A 100 -0.97 -3.91 3.42
N ILE A 101 -0.31 -5.07 3.43
CA ILE A 101 1.10 -5.20 3.87
C ILE A 101 2.05 -4.40 2.95
N LEU A 102 1.82 -4.43 1.64
CA LEU A 102 2.62 -3.67 0.67
C LEU A 102 2.38 -2.17 0.83
N ASN A 103 1.11 -1.76 0.93
CA ASN A 103 0.70 -0.38 1.13
C ASN A 103 1.31 0.23 2.41
N ILE A 104 1.27 -0.49 3.55
CA ILE A 104 1.84 0.00 4.80
C ILE A 104 3.37 0.05 4.74
N SER A 105 4.00 -0.94 4.09
CA SER A 105 5.45 -0.97 3.88
C SER A 105 5.91 0.23 3.04
N GLY A 106 5.19 0.54 1.97
CA GLY A 106 5.41 1.69 1.12
C GLY A 106 5.37 3.01 1.89
N ALA A 107 4.34 3.17 2.71
CA ALA A 107 4.20 4.36 3.55
C ALA A 107 5.33 4.48 4.58
N PHE A 108 5.79 3.36 5.16
CA PHE A 108 6.91 3.35 6.10
C PHE A 108 8.23 3.71 5.42
N ILE A 109 8.46 3.25 4.18
CA ILE A 109 9.61 3.67 3.35
C ILE A 109 9.56 5.18 3.12
N GLY A 110 8.40 5.72 2.72
CA GLY A 110 8.22 7.17 2.54
C GLY A 110 8.50 7.96 3.82
N PHE A 111 8.02 7.48 4.97
CA PHE A 111 8.31 8.08 6.27
C PHE A 111 9.80 8.04 6.61
N ALA A 112 10.49 6.92 6.32
CA ALA A 112 11.93 6.81 6.53
C ALA A 112 12.71 7.83 5.68
N PHE A 113 12.28 8.11 4.45
CA PHE A 113 12.90 9.16 3.64
C PHE A 113 12.84 10.54 4.28
N THR A 114 11.81 10.85 5.06
CA THR A 114 11.73 12.12 5.81
C THR A 114 12.79 12.25 6.91
N LYS A 115 13.47 11.15 7.27
CA LYS A 115 14.56 11.18 8.24
C LYS A 115 15.89 11.59 7.61
N LEU A 116 16.02 11.53 6.29
CA LEU A 116 17.20 11.99 5.55
C LEU A 116 17.36 13.51 5.68
N ASN A 117 18.58 13.97 5.96
CA ASN A 117 18.85 15.39 6.23
C ASN A 117 18.48 16.31 5.05
N ILE A 118 18.66 15.83 3.81
CA ILE A 118 18.27 16.57 2.60
C ILE A 118 16.75 16.77 2.53
N VAL A 119 15.98 15.72 2.80
CA VAL A 119 14.51 15.76 2.80
C VAL A 119 14.01 16.61 3.96
N LYS A 120 14.62 16.51 5.15
CA LYS A 120 14.30 17.39 6.28
C LYS A 120 14.48 18.85 5.93
N LYS A 121 15.57 19.21 5.26
CA LYS A 121 15.87 20.60 4.88
C LYS A 121 14.91 21.13 3.82
N LEU A 122 14.38 20.26 2.94
CA LEU A 122 13.40 20.63 1.92
C LEU A 122 11.97 20.75 2.47
N ILE A 123 11.62 19.88 3.43
CA ILE A 123 10.24 19.74 3.94
C ILE A 123 10.01 20.54 5.22
N PHE A 124 11.06 20.79 6.02
CA PHE A 124 10.95 21.40 7.35
C PHE A 124 11.72 22.73 7.48
N THR A 125 11.84 23.48 6.38
CA THR A 125 12.68 24.68 6.28
C THR A 125 12.31 25.80 7.27
N ASP A 126 11.06 25.86 7.75
CA ASP A 126 10.55 26.97 8.57
C ASP A 126 10.28 26.63 10.04
N ILE A 127 11.07 25.75 10.66
CA ILE A 127 10.98 25.56 12.12
C ILE A 127 12.34 25.80 12.73
N SER A 128 12.57 27.06 13.05
CA SER A 128 13.55 27.52 14.02
C SER A 128 13.47 26.65 15.28
N PHE A 129 14.55 25.93 15.58
CA PHE A 129 14.84 25.38 16.90
C PHE A 129 15.40 26.48 17.79
#